data_AF-A0A1S8CU34-F1
#
_entry.id   AF-A0A1S8CU34-F1
#
_cell.length_a   1.000
_cell.length_b   1.000
_cell.length_c   1.000
_cell.angle_alpha   90.00
_cell.angle_beta   90.00
_cell.angle_gamma   90.00
#
_symmetry.space_group_name_H-M   'P 1'
#
loop_
_entity.id
_entity.type
_entity.pdbx_description
1 polymer ?
#
loop_
_entity_poly.entity_id
_entity_poly.type
_entity_poly.pdbx_seq_one_letter_code
_entity_poly.pdbx_strand_id
1 'polypeptide(L)'
;MLSTGFRVKNIAQALCISERTVTTHQQHIYKKLNIHHKVSLIKYTPYYCKFLSSLTLRERTIVVLITEGHCSQQVARELNISPQTVYSHRKTINKKLNSMRKKYDVLGIEQP
;
A
#
# COMPACT_ATOMS: atom_id res chain seq x y z
N MET A 1 -4.37 -0.04 12.10
CA MET A 1 -4.60 1.40 11.82
C MET A 1 -4.14 1.84 10.44
N LEU A 2 -2.87 1.65 10.04
CA LEU A 2 -2.39 2.09 8.71
C LEU A 2 -2.70 1.12 7.56
N SER A 3 -2.75 -0.18 7.84
CA SER A 3 -3.10 -1.23 6.86
C SER A 3 -4.62 -1.41 6.71
N THR A 4 -5.40 -1.05 7.74
CA THR A 4 -6.84 -1.28 7.84
C THR A 4 -7.71 -0.12 7.33
N GLY A 5 -7.13 0.89 6.67
CA GLY A 5 -7.90 1.91 5.96
C GLY A 5 -8.36 3.13 6.75
N PHE A 6 -7.95 3.32 8.02
CA PHE A 6 -8.26 4.56 8.73
C PHE A 6 -7.60 5.76 8.03
N ARG A 7 -8.41 6.74 7.63
CA ARG A 7 -7.92 8.03 7.12
C ARG A 7 -7.13 8.73 8.23
N VAL A 8 -6.10 9.50 7.87
CA VAL A 8 -5.26 10.21 8.84
C VAL A 8 -6.10 11.04 9.81
N LYS A 9 -7.15 11.70 9.29
CA LYS A 9 -8.16 12.41 10.06
C LYS A 9 -8.87 11.55 11.13
N ASN A 10 -9.30 10.34 10.77
CA ASN A 10 -9.98 9.44 11.71
C ASN A 10 -9.01 8.91 12.78
N ILE A 11 -7.74 8.66 12.42
CA ILE A 11 -6.70 8.27 13.39
C ILE A 11 -6.42 9.41 14.36
N ALA A 12 -6.28 10.63 13.83
CA ALA A 12 -6.08 11.85 14.61
C ALA A 12 -7.23 12.07 15.60
N GLN A 13 -8.47 11.90 15.14
CA GLN A 13 -9.67 12.01 15.97
C GLN A 13 -9.73 10.91 17.04
N ALA A 14 -9.47 9.65 16.69
CA ALA A 14 -9.53 8.53 17.63
C ALA A 14 -8.43 8.58 18.71
N LEU A 15 -7.27 9.14 18.38
CA LEU A 15 -6.14 9.27 19.29
C LEU A 15 -6.04 10.66 19.94
N CYS A 16 -6.98 11.56 19.67
CA CYS A 16 -6.99 12.95 20.15
C CYS A 16 -5.65 13.69 19.91
N ILE A 17 -5.03 13.51 18.75
CA ILE A 17 -3.75 14.15 18.36
C ILE A 17 -3.86 14.84 17.00
N SER A 18 -2.93 15.73 16.69
CA SER A 18 -2.92 16.40 15.39
C SER A 18 -2.66 15.44 14.23
N GLU A 19 -3.26 15.72 13.06
CA GLU A 19 -2.98 14.97 11.82
C GLU A 19 -1.48 14.98 11.48
N ARG A 20 -0.79 16.10 11.73
CA ARG A 20 0.66 16.22 11.52
C ARG A 20 1.45 15.26 12.40
N THR A 21 1.05 15.08 13.66
CA THR A 21 1.64 14.11 14.57
C THR A 21 1.45 12.68 14.06
N VAL A 22 0.25 12.34 13.58
CA VAL A 22 -0.03 11.03 12.96
C VAL A 22 0.88 10.80 11.74
N THR A 23 1.03 11.78 10.85
CA THR A 23 1.91 11.65 9.68
C THR A 23 3.39 11.47 10.06
N THR A 24 3.84 12.16 11.11
CA THR A 24 5.22 12.04 11.62
C THR A 24 5.46 10.64 12.20
N HIS A 25 4.52 10.14 13.00
CA HIS A 25 4.58 8.76 13.50
C HIS A 25 4.58 7.74 12.37
N GLN A 26 3.77 7.92 11.33
CA GLN A 26 3.79 7.07 10.13
C GLN A 26 5.18 7.03 9.48
N GLN A 27 5.81 8.19 9.29
CA GLN A 27 7.16 8.27 8.71
C GLN A 27 8.19 7.54 9.56
N HIS A 28 8.16 7.73 10.88
CA HIS A 28 9.06 7.03 11.79
C HIS A 28 8.83 5.51 11.79
N ILE A 29 7.57 5.07 11.76
CA ILE A 29 7.22 3.64 11.67
C ILE A 29 7.71 3.06 10.34
N TYR A 30 7.50 3.74 9.20
CA TYR A 30 8.03 3.28 7.92
C TYR A 30 9.54 3.19 7.89
N LYS A 31 10.23 4.18 8.49
CA LYS A 31 11.70 4.16 8.61
C LYS A 31 12.17 2.98 9.48
N LYS A 32 11.53 2.75 10.62
CA LYS A 32 11.85 1.62 11.52
C LYS A 32 11.60 0.25 10.89
N LEU A 33 10.56 0.14 10.07
CA LEU A 33 10.20 -1.09 9.37
C LEU A 33 10.90 -1.24 8.00
N ASN A 34 11.78 -0.29 7.65
CA ASN A 34 12.43 -0.20 6.33
C ASN A 34 11.45 -0.28 5.15
N ILE A 35 10.26 0.31 5.30
CA ILE A 35 9.20 0.29 4.30
C ILE A 35 9.35 1.51 3.41
N HIS A 36 9.80 1.30 2.18
CA HIS A 36 9.92 2.37 1.18
C HIS A 36 8.61 2.68 0.47
N HIS A 37 7.64 1.77 0.53
CA HIS A 37 6.42 1.84 -0.26
C HIS A 37 5.20 1.54 0.60
N LYS A 38 4.25 2.48 0.64
CA LYS A 38 2.97 2.29 1.36
C LYS A 38 2.20 1.06 0.86
N VAL A 39 2.35 0.71 -0.42
CA VAL A 39 1.77 -0.49 -1.02
C VAL A 39 2.30 -1.76 -0.35
N SER A 40 3.53 -1.79 0.15
CA SER A 40 4.11 -2.97 0.84
C SER A 40 3.30 -3.36 2.09
N LEU A 41 2.57 -2.42 2.69
CA LEU A 41 1.71 -2.70 3.85
C LEU A 41 0.56 -3.64 3.53
N ILE A 42 0.22 -3.81 2.26
CA ILE A 42 -0.85 -4.71 1.84
C ILE A 42 -0.55 -6.17 2.14
N LYS A 43 0.73 -6.54 2.30
CA LYS A 43 1.14 -7.87 2.78
C LYS A 43 0.53 -8.22 4.14
N TYR A 44 0.25 -7.21 4.97
CA TYR A 44 -0.29 -7.37 6.32
C TYR A 44 -1.81 -7.20 6.37
N THR A 45 -2.51 -7.22 5.23
CA THR A 45 -3.97 -7.11 5.20
C THR A 45 -4.61 -8.47 4.91
N PRO A 46 -5.78 -8.78 5.50
CA PRO A 46 -6.46 -10.06 5.27
C PRO A 46 -6.91 -10.26 3.82
N TYR A 47 -7.03 -9.17 3.05
CA TYR A 47 -7.41 -9.20 1.64
C TYR A 47 -6.21 -9.26 0.67
N TYR A 48 -4.98 -9.49 1.16
CA TYR A 48 -3.79 -9.57 0.31
C TYR A 48 -3.94 -10.58 -0.84
N CYS A 49 -4.41 -11.79 -0.55
CA CYS A 49 -4.60 -12.84 -1.55
C CYS A 49 -5.63 -12.43 -2.63
N LYS A 50 -6.76 -11.84 -2.20
CA LYS A 50 -7.82 -11.34 -3.10
C LYS A 50 -7.33 -10.17 -3.96
N PHE A 51 -6.41 -9.37 -3.42
CA PHE A 51 -5.77 -8.31 -4.17
C PHE A 51 -4.82 -8.87 -5.24
N LEU A 52 -3.94 -9.82 -4.89
CA LEU A 52 -3.02 -10.45 -5.85
C LEU A 52 -3.75 -11.17 -6.99
N SER A 53 -4.93 -11.76 -6.74
CA SER A 53 -5.77 -12.39 -7.76
C SER A 53 -6.42 -11.36 -8.70
N SER A 54 -6.60 -10.11 -8.27
CA SER A 54 -7.16 -9.02 -9.10
C SER A 54 -6.14 -8.31 -10.00
N LEU A 55 -4.85 -8.58 -9.78
CA LEU A 55 -3.75 -7.98 -10.54
C LEU A 55 -3.38 -8.83 -11.75
N THR A 56 -2.86 -8.18 -12.78
CA THR A 56 -2.22 -8.89 -13.90
C THR A 56 -0.92 -9.54 -13.42
N LEU A 57 -0.40 -10.50 -14.20
CA LEU A 57 0.87 -11.17 -13.88
C LEU A 57 2.00 -10.16 -13.62
N ARG A 58 2.13 -9.15 -14.48
CA ARG A 58 3.19 -8.13 -14.38
C ARG A 58 3.03 -7.25 -13.14
N GLU A 59 1.80 -6.82 -12.84
CA GLU A 59 1.51 -6.05 -11.65
C GLU A 59 1.76 -6.86 -10.37
N ARG A 60 1.42 -8.15 -10.39
CA ARG A 60 1.67 -9.07 -9.28
C ARG A 60 3.17 -9.18 -8.98
N THR A 61 4.01 -9.39 -10.00
CA THR A 61 5.47 -9.44 -9.82
C THR A 61 6.01 -8.15 -9.19
N ILE A 62 5.55 -6.99 -9.67
CA ILE A 62 5.94 -5.69 -9.10
C ILE A 62 5.53 -5.57 -7.63
N VAL A 63 4.31 -6.01 -7.28
CA VAL A 63 3.84 -6.00 -5.89
C VAL A 63 4.69 -6.92 -5.02
N VAL A 64 5.01 -8.13 -5.49
CA VAL A 64 5.85 -9.10 -4.76
C VAL A 64 7.21 -8.49 -4.41
N LEU A 65 7.93 -7.96 -5.41
CA LEU A 65 9.23 -7.32 -5.21
C LEU A 65 9.14 -6.11 -4.26
N ILE A 66 8.09 -5.30 -4.37
CA ILE A 66 7.84 -4.18 -3.45
C ILE A 66 7.57 -4.67 -2.02
N THR A 67 6.88 -5.81 -1.85
CA THR A 67 6.60 -6.39 -0.53
C THR A 67 7.79 -7.12 0.09
N GLU A 68 8.78 -7.49 -0.71
CA GLU A 68 10.07 -8.04 -0.28
C GLU A 68 11.05 -6.95 0.16
N GLY A 69 10.74 -5.67 -0.12
CA GLY A 69 11.51 -4.52 0.34
C GLY A 69 12.33 -3.84 -0.76
N HIS A 70 12.22 -4.29 -2.01
CA HIS A 70 12.95 -3.67 -3.12
C HIS A 70 12.46 -2.23 -3.37
N CYS A 71 13.40 -1.31 -3.53
CA CYS A 71 13.12 0.06 -3.93
C CYS A 71 12.77 0.11 -5.42
N SER A 72 12.13 1.20 -5.87
CA SER A 72 11.70 1.30 -7.28
C SER A 72 12.85 1.21 -8.30
N GLN A 73 14.07 1.56 -7.91
CA GLN A 73 15.26 1.38 -8.76
C GLN A 73 15.69 -0.08 -8.82
N GLN A 74 15.62 -0.83 -7.72
CA GLN A 74 15.94 -2.26 -7.68
C GLN A 74 14.91 -3.06 -8.48
N VAL A 75 13.61 -2.78 -8.28
CA VAL A 75 12.52 -3.39 -9.06
C VAL A 75 12.70 -3.15 -10.56
N ALA A 76 13.10 -1.93 -10.94
CA ALA A 76 13.36 -1.58 -12.33
C ALA A 76 14.50 -2.42 -12.94
N ARG A 77 15.62 -2.56 -12.22
CA ARG A 77 16.76 -3.38 -12.63
C ARG A 77 16.37 -4.85 -12.77
N GLU A 78 15.69 -5.40 -11.77
CA GLU A 78 15.31 -6.81 -11.71
C GLU A 78 14.32 -7.20 -12.81
N LEU A 79 13.42 -6.28 -13.15
CA LEU A 79 12.43 -6.48 -14.21
C LEU A 79 12.90 -6.01 -15.59
N ASN A 80 14.15 -5.55 -15.73
CA ASN A 80 14.73 -4.96 -16.93
C ASN A 80 13.83 -3.90 -17.60
N ILE A 81 13.29 -2.98 -16.80
CA ILE A 81 12.42 -1.89 -17.25
C ILE A 81 12.88 -0.55 -16.68
N SER A 82 12.40 0.55 -17.28
CA SER A 82 12.64 1.89 -16.73
C SER A 82 11.96 2.05 -15.36
N PRO A 83 12.58 2.78 -14.41
CA PRO A 83 11.92 3.17 -13.16
C PRO A 83 10.62 3.97 -13.42
N GLN A 84 10.53 4.70 -14.54
CA GLN A 84 9.32 5.39 -14.95
C GLN A 84 8.16 4.41 -15.19
N THR A 85 8.44 3.26 -15.79
CA THR A 85 7.48 2.18 -16.02
C THR A 85 7.02 1.58 -14.70
N VAL A 86 7.93 1.40 -13.74
CA VAL A 86 7.59 0.96 -12.37
C VAL A 86 6.64 1.97 -11.71
N TYR A 87 6.88 3.28 -11.84
CA TYR A 87 5.98 4.31 -11.32
C TYR A 87 4.59 4.24 -11.97
N SER A 88 4.51 4.03 -13.29
CA SER A 88 3.24 3.85 -14.00
C SER A 88 2.47 2.64 -13.50
N HIS A 89 3.12 1.48 -13.38
CA HIS A 89 2.49 0.29 -12.80
C HIS A 89 2.01 0.54 -11.37
N ARG A 90 2.81 1.21 -10.54
CA ARG A 90 2.42 1.57 -9.16
C ARG A 90 1.19 2.47 -9.12
N LYS A 91 1.02 3.39 -10.06
CA LYS A 91 -0.21 4.21 -10.16
C LYS A 91 -1.42 3.33 -10.45
N THR A 92 -1.32 2.40 -11.41
CA THR A 92 -2.40 1.46 -11.74
C THR A 92 -2.75 0.54 -10.58
N ILE A 93 -1.74 -0.04 -9.93
CA ILE A 93 -1.87 -0.89 -8.74
C ILE A 93 -2.58 -0.13 -7.61
N ASN A 94 -2.17 1.12 -7.32
CA ASN A 94 -2.84 1.96 -6.34
C ASN A 94 -4.29 2.29 -6.72
N LYS A 95 -4.57 2.50 -8.01
CA LYS A 95 -5.93 2.74 -8.48
C LYS A 95 -6.81 1.51 -8.24
N LYS A 96 -6.32 0.31 -8.59
CA LYS A 96 -7.00 -0.97 -8.32
C LYS A 96 -7.20 -1.20 -6.83
N LEU A 97 -6.18 -0.94 -6.02
CA LEU A 97 -6.27 -1.03 -4.56
C LEU A 97 -7.31 -0.07 -3.98
N ASN A 98 -7.36 1.17 -4.46
CA ASN A 98 -8.35 2.15 -4.02
C ASN A 98 -9.77 1.75 -4.44
N SER A 99 -9.97 1.19 -5.64
CA SER A 99 -11.26 0.65 -6.06
C SER A 99 -11.71 -0.50 -5.17
N MET A 100 -10.79 -1.41 -4.81
CA MET A 100 -11.06 -2.47 -3.84
C MET A 100 -11.38 -1.89 -2.46
N ARG A 101 -10.63 -0.89 -1.99
CA ARG A 101 -10.87 -0.27 -0.69
C ARG A 101 -12.23 0.44 -0.60
N LYS A 102 -12.68 1.08 -1.68
CA LYS A 102 -14.04 1.65 -1.76
C LYS A 102 -15.13 0.59 -1.61
N LYS A 103 -14.88 -0.65 -2.05
CA LYS A 103 -15.81 -1.79 -1.92
C LYS A 103 -15.88 -2.36 -0.50
N TYR A 104 -14.84 -2.16 0.33
CA TYR A 104 -14.69 -2.78 1.65
C TYR A 104 -14.58 -1.75 2.79
N ASP A 105 -15.15 -0.55 2.64
CA ASP A 105 -14.78 0.58 3.50
C ASP A 105 -15.26 0.44 4.96
N VAL A 106 -14.37 0.90 5.84
CA VAL A 106 -14.36 0.97 7.32
C VAL A 106 -14.23 -0.35 8.11
N LEU A 107 -14.80 -1.48 7.69
CA LEU A 107 -14.74 -2.71 8.53
C LEU A 107 -14.37 -4.01 7.79
N GLY A 108 -14.09 -3.97 6.48
CA GLY A 108 -13.87 -5.22 5.73
C GLY A 108 -15.11 -6.12 5.64
N ILE A 109 -16.28 -5.62 6.04
CA ILE A 109 -17.58 -6.25 5.83
C ILE A 109 -18.02 -5.86 4.42
N GLU A 110 -18.39 -6.85 3.59
CA GLU A 110 -19.07 -6.59 2.32
C GLU A 110 -20.34 -5.82 2.64
N GLN A 111 -20.45 -4.57 2.15
CA GLN A 111 -21.72 -3.87 2.22
C GLN A 111 -22.72 -4.63 1.34
N PRO A 112 -23.95 -4.88 1.82
CA PRO A 112 -25.03 -5.47 1.03
C PRO A 112 -25.39 -4.60 -0.18
#